data_AF-A0A962CT80-F1
#
_entry.id   AF-A0A962CT80-F1
#
_cell.length_a   1.000
_cell.length_b   1.000
_cell.length_c   1.000
_cell.angle_alpha   90.00
_cell.angle_beta   90.00
_cell.angle_gamma   90.00
#
_symmetry.space_group_name_H-M   'P 1'
#
loop_
_entity.id
_entity.type
_entity.pdbx_description
1 polymer ?
#
loop_
_entity_poly.entity_id
_entity_poly.type
_entity_poly.pdbx_seq_one_letter_code
_entity_poly.pdbx_strand_id
1 'polypeptide(L)'
;MNLNNIQQQKLNQVRHLAQQRQIPQALSLVKEITQNYPEFAPAWYTSAFLLFQNSHIDEAISAINTAIKLEPDNIKFRYQKIMLYEALHRPDIVLPLTQELVREPLQNNEMNEKLARILEINEDFNGALKLYQHLTMTHPNKTSWLLKQAAMLQNLGDIEQAVVMSNKALEREPNNPDGQFFRSHLKKQTIKDNHIDILKQSCSTTQISAQNKAKFYYALAKELEDCEKYDQSFKARATGAELFRSSFQYDVQSDIDFMQQIQIKYTEQFINQKSTNTSDRPIFIVGLPRSGTTLLDRIITSHSDVKAAGELKQMNTCVIQGLQKLKIDPQISRTKMVTASTQLDFKLLGETYLQTSRARAAQSPRFTDKF
;
A
#
# COMPACT_ATOMS: atom_id res chain seq x y z
N MET A 1 -29.93 3.67 -38.02
CA MET A 1 -29.45 3.57 -36.61
C MET A 1 -28.16 4.36 -36.51
N ASN A 2 -28.01 5.22 -35.50
CA ASN A 2 -26.83 6.08 -35.33
C ASN A 2 -25.57 5.21 -35.08
N LEU A 3 -24.44 5.50 -35.74
CA LEU A 3 -23.21 4.68 -35.68
C LEU A 3 -22.74 4.47 -34.22
N ASN A 4 -22.84 5.52 -33.40
CA ASN A 4 -22.57 5.47 -31.96
C ASN A 4 -23.44 4.46 -31.21
N ASN A 5 -24.69 4.23 -31.65
CA ASN A 5 -25.60 3.29 -31.00
C ASN A 5 -25.17 1.83 -31.26
N ILE A 6 -24.67 1.54 -32.48
CA ILE A 6 -24.17 0.19 -32.84
C ILE A 6 -22.89 -0.12 -32.07
N GLN A 7 -21.95 0.84 -31.98
CA GLN A 7 -20.71 0.69 -31.22
C GLN A 7 -20.99 0.46 -29.72
N GLN A 8 -21.92 1.23 -29.15
CA GLN A 8 -22.30 1.10 -27.75
C GLN A 8 -23.01 -0.23 -27.45
N GLN A 9 -23.85 -0.73 -28.37
CA GLN A 9 -24.48 -2.05 -28.24
C GLN A 9 -23.45 -3.18 -28.24
N LYS A 10 -22.50 -3.17 -29.19
CA LYS A 10 -21.40 -4.16 -29.22
C LYS A 10 -20.58 -4.10 -27.93
N LEU A 11 -20.29 -2.91 -27.41
CA LEU A 11 -19.54 -2.77 -26.15
C LEU A 11 -20.31 -3.27 -24.93
N ASN A 12 -21.63 -3.08 -24.90
CA ASN A 12 -22.47 -3.65 -23.85
C ASN A 12 -22.47 -5.19 -23.89
N GLN A 13 -22.43 -5.78 -25.09
CA GLN A 13 -22.26 -7.23 -25.24
C GLN A 13 -20.91 -7.71 -24.68
N VAL A 14 -19.81 -7.00 -24.95
CA VAL A 14 -18.49 -7.30 -24.33
C VAL A 14 -18.61 -7.35 -22.80
N ARG A 15 -19.25 -6.33 -22.20
CA ARG A 15 -19.43 -6.26 -20.73
C ARG A 15 -20.26 -7.42 -20.21
N HIS A 16 -21.30 -7.83 -20.95
CA HIS A 16 -22.12 -8.98 -20.58
C HIS A 16 -21.34 -10.29 -20.62
N LEU A 17 -20.56 -10.53 -21.68
CA LEU A 17 -19.67 -11.70 -21.78
C LEU A 17 -18.67 -11.74 -20.62
N ALA A 18 -18.10 -10.58 -20.25
CA ALA A 18 -17.17 -10.48 -19.12
C ALA A 18 -17.84 -10.83 -17.78
N GLN A 19 -19.08 -10.37 -17.55
CA GLN A 19 -19.87 -10.72 -16.37
C GLN A 19 -20.18 -12.23 -16.29
N GLN A 20 -20.40 -12.87 -17.44
CA GLN A 20 -20.59 -14.32 -17.53
C GLN A 20 -19.28 -15.13 -17.43
N ARG A 21 -18.14 -14.48 -17.14
CA ARG A 21 -16.80 -15.09 -17.12
C ARG A 21 -16.37 -15.70 -18.47
N GLN A 22 -17.00 -15.31 -19.57
CA GLN A 22 -16.63 -15.71 -20.93
C GLN A 22 -15.51 -14.80 -21.47
N ILE A 23 -14.39 -14.80 -20.76
CA ILE A 23 -13.31 -13.83 -20.94
C ILE A 23 -12.65 -13.90 -22.33
N PRO A 24 -12.33 -15.08 -22.90
CA PRO A 24 -11.74 -15.14 -24.25
C PRO A 24 -12.66 -14.55 -25.33
N GLN A 25 -13.97 -14.74 -25.20
CA GLN A 25 -14.96 -14.20 -26.14
C GLN A 25 -15.09 -12.68 -25.98
N ALA A 26 -15.08 -12.17 -24.74
CA ALA A 26 -15.08 -10.74 -24.45
C ALA A 26 -13.83 -10.05 -25.03
N LEU A 27 -12.64 -10.65 -24.86
CA LEU A 27 -11.38 -10.13 -25.40
C LEU A 27 -11.36 -10.15 -26.94
N SER A 28 -11.86 -11.22 -27.56
CA SER A 28 -11.99 -11.30 -29.02
C SER A 28 -12.92 -10.21 -29.56
N LEU A 29 -14.10 -10.05 -28.96
CA LEU A 29 -15.09 -9.06 -29.39
C LEU A 29 -14.60 -7.62 -29.18
N VAL A 30 -13.96 -7.31 -28.05
CA VAL A 30 -13.42 -5.95 -27.84
C VAL A 30 -12.26 -5.64 -28.79
N LYS A 31 -11.47 -6.65 -29.17
CA LYS A 31 -10.44 -6.52 -30.21
C LYS A 31 -11.05 -6.24 -31.58
N GLU A 32 -12.12 -6.94 -31.95
CA GLU A 32 -12.87 -6.66 -33.18
C GLU A 32 -13.41 -5.20 -33.19
N ILE A 33 -13.98 -4.75 -32.08
CA ILE A 33 -14.49 -3.37 -31.96
C ILE A 33 -13.37 -2.34 -32.12
N THR A 34 -12.23 -2.53 -31.47
CA THR A 34 -11.09 -1.59 -31.56
C THR A 34 -10.42 -1.58 -32.94
N GLN A 35 -10.48 -2.68 -33.70
CA GLN A 35 -10.01 -2.73 -35.09
C GLN A 35 -10.98 -2.06 -36.06
N ASN A 36 -12.28 -2.32 -35.93
CA ASN A 36 -13.30 -1.76 -36.82
C ASN A 36 -13.64 -0.30 -36.50
N TYR A 37 -13.45 0.13 -35.25
CA TYR A 37 -13.77 1.47 -34.76
C TYR A 37 -12.60 2.01 -33.91
N PRO A 38 -11.44 2.29 -34.53
CA PRO A 38 -10.24 2.70 -33.80
C PRO A 38 -10.39 4.04 -33.05
N GLU A 39 -11.34 4.90 -33.44
CA GLU A 39 -11.61 6.17 -32.76
C GLU A 39 -12.60 6.05 -31.59
N PHE A 40 -13.19 4.87 -31.36
CA PHE A 40 -14.14 4.66 -30.27
C PHE A 40 -13.42 4.39 -28.95
N ALA A 41 -13.04 5.46 -28.25
CA ALA A 41 -12.26 5.41 -26.99
C ALA A 41 -12.83 4.48 -25.90
N PRO A 42 -14.16 4.38 -25.68
CA PRO A 42 -14.72 3.45 -24.70
C PRO A 42 -14.38 1.97 -24.93
N ALA A 43 -14.15 1.55 -26.19
CA ALA A 43 -13.71 0.19 -26.49
C ALA A 43 -12.27 -0.05 -26.07
N TRP A 44 -11.38 0.91 -26.31
CA TRP A 44 -9.99 0.85 -25.84
C TRP A 44 -9.89 0.82 -24.31
N TYR A 45 -10.70 1.63 -23.62
CA TYR A 45 -10.81 1.58 -22.16
C TYR A 45 -11.27 0.20 -21.66
N THR A 46 -12.30 -0.37 -22.29
CA THR A 46 -12.83 -1.69 -21.91
C THR A 46 -11.82 -2.80 -22.21
N SER A 47 -11.10 -2.68 -23.33
CA SER A 47 -10.00 -3.58 -23.69
C SER A 47 -8.89 -3.54 -22.65
N ALA A 48 -8.43 -2.35 -22.24
CA ALA A 48 -7.42 -2.19 -21.21
C ALA A 48 -7.81 -2.87 -19.89
N PHE A 49 -9.06 -2.69 -19.45
CA PHE A 49 -9.56 -3.31 -18.23
C PHE A 49 -9.56 -4.85 -18.33
N LEU A 50 -10.06 -5.41 -19.43
CA LEU A 50 -10.09 -6.87 -19.62
C LEU A 50 -8.68 -7.46 -19.75
N LEU A 51 -7.79 -6.83 -20.52
CA LEU A 51 -6.41 -7.27 -20.67
C LEU A 51 -5.68 -7.29 -19.33
N PHE A 52 -5.87 -6.24 -18.51
CA PHE A 52 -5.30 -6.15 -17.18
C PHE A 52 -5.77 -7.29 -16.25
N GLN A 53 -7.08 -7.57 -16.23
CA GLN A 53 -7.64 -8.68 -15.45
C GLN A 53 -7.12 -10.07 -15.88
N ASN A 54 -6.57 -10.17 -17.09
CA ASN A 54 -6.02 -11.41 -17.65
C ASN A 54 -4.50 -11.38 -17.74
N SER A 55 -3.84 -10.53 -16.96
CA SER A 55 -2.37 -10.43 -16.89
C SER A 55 -1.66 -10.06 -18.20
N HIS A 56 -2.38 -9.54 -19.20
CA HIS A 56 -1.81 -8.99 -20.43
C HIS A 56 -1.44 -7.52 -20.23
N ILE A 57 -0.44 -7.28 -19.38
CA ILE A 57 -0.14 -5.96 -18.80
C ILE A 57 0.28 -4.94 -19.88
N ASP A 58 1.20 -5.31 -20.78
CA ASP A 58 1.73 -4.38 -21.78
C ASP A 58 0.66 -3.94 -22.78
N GLU A 59 -0.19 -4.87 -23.20
CA GLU A 59 -1.34 -4.59 -24.06
C GLU A 59 -2.37 -3.71 -23.34
N ALA A 60 -2.60 -3.95 -22.04
CA ALA A 60 -3.49 -3.11 -21.24
C ALA A 60 -2.99 -1.66 -21.13
N ILE A 61 -1.68 -1.47 -20.95
CA ILE A 61 -1.05 -0.13 -20.93
C ILE A 61 -1.20 0.55 -22.30
N SER A 62 -0.95 -0.18 -23.38
CA SER A 62 -1.12 0.33 -24.74
C SER A 62 -2.57 0.77 -24.98
N ALA A 63 -3.54 -0.07 -24.65
CA ALA A 63 -4.96 0.19 -24.83
C ALA A 63 -5.43 1.41 -24.01
N ILE A 64 -5.03 1.56 -22.74
CA ILE A 64 -5.44 2.72 -21.94
C ILE A 64 -4.80 4.02 -22.44
N ASN A 65 -3.57 3.97 -22.94
CA ASN A 65 -2.93 5.14 -23.54
C ASN A 65 -3.63 5.56 -24.84
N THR A 66 -4.10 4.61 -25.66
CA THR A 66 -4.92 4.91 -26.84
C THR A 66 -6.24 5.55 -26.45
N ALA A 67 -6.93 5.04 -25.43
CA ALA A 67 -8.17 5.64 -24.94
C ALA A 67 -7.97 7.10 -24.49
N ILE A 68 -6.89 7.38 -23.74
CA ILE A 68 -6.54 8.74 -23.30
C ILE A 68 -6.14 9.63 -24.48
N LYS A 69 -5.46 9.10 -25.51
CA LYS A 69 -5.12 9.89 -26.70
C LYS A 69 -6.36 10.37 -27.45
N LEU A 70 -7.40 9.53 -27.51
CA LEU A 70 -8.66 9.85 -28.19
C LEU A 70 -9.53 10.82 -27.37
N GLU A 71 -9.56 10.66 -26.04
CA GLU A 71 -10.29 11.54 -25.12
C GLU A 71 -9.39 11.98 -23.95
N PRO A 72 -8.52 13.00 -24.14
CA PRO A 72 -7.53 13.42 -23.13
C PRO A 72 -8.13 13.92 -21.81
N ASP A 73 -9.32 14.53 -21.89
CA ASP A 73 -10.00 15.13 -20.73
C ASP A 73 -10.87 14.11 -19.97
N ASN A 74 -10.94 12.86 -20.42
CA ASN A 74 -11.75 11.84 -19.76
C ASN A 74 -11.07 11.34 -18.47
N ILE A 75 -11.52 11.89 -17.34
CA ILE A 75 -11.03 11.57 -15.99
C ILE A 75 -11.04 10.05 -15.72
N LYS A 76 -12.04 9.31 -16.22
CA LYS A 76 -12.12 7.86 -15.98
C LYS A 76 -10.95 7.11 -16.61
N PHE A 77 -10.50 7.53 -17.80
CA PHE A 77 -9.39 6.86 -18.49
C PHE A 77 -8.06 7.15 -17.79
N ARG A 78 -7.86 8.42 -17.40
CA ARG A 78 -6.69 8.84 -16.61
C ARG A 78 -6.63 8.14 -15.26
N TYR A 79 -7.75 8.09 -14.55
CA TYR A 79 -7.88 7.37 -13.29
C TYR A 79 -7.56 5.87 -13.45
N GLN A 80 -8.07 5.23 -14.50
CA GLN A 80 -7.79 3.81 -14.76
C GLN A 80 -6.32 3.54 -15.06
N LYS A 81 -5.63 4.45 -15.74
CA LYS A 81 -4.17 4.37 -15.92
C LYS A 81 -3.44 4.40 -14.58
N ILE A 82 -3.84 5.27 -13.66
CA ILE A 82 -3.29 5.31 -12.29
C ILE A 82 -3.52 3.97 -11.58
N MET A 83 -4.75 3.44 -11.62
CA MET A 83 -5.07 2.15 -10.98
C MET A 83 -4.26 1.00 -11.55
N LEU A 84 -4.02 0.99 -12.87
CA LEU A 84 -3.19 -0.01 -13.52
C LEU A 84 -1.76 0.05 -12.98
N TYR A 85 -1.14 1.24 -12.97
CA TYR A 85 0.23 1.39 -12.45
C TYR A 85 0.35 1.19 -10.93
N GLU A 86 -0.71 1.47 -10.16
CA GLU A 86 -0.76 1.14 -8.73
C GLU A 86 -0.62 -0.36 -8.55
N ALA A 87 -1.42 -1.14 -9.28
CA ALA A 87 -1.44 -2.59 -9.14
C ALA A 87 -0.12 -3.24 -9.63
N LEU A 88 0.64 -2.53 -10.47
CA LEU A 88 2.00 -2.90 -10.86
C LEU A 88 3.07 -2.46 -9.84
N HIS A 89 2.67 -1.82 -8.74
CA HIS A 89 3.53 -1.25 -7.72
C HIS A 89 4.62 -0.33 -8.31
N ARG A 90 4.21 0.60 -9.19
CA ARG A 90 5.07 1.59 -9.85
C ARG A 90 4.87 3.00 -9.28
N PRO A 91 5.33 3.27 -8.04
CA PRO A 91 5.13 4.57 -7.40
C PRO A 91 5.77 5.73 -8.17
N ASP A 92 6.84 5.45 -8.94
CA ASP A 92 7.54 6.41 -9.81
C ASP A 92 6.64 7.00 -10.90
N ILE A 93 5.61 6.25 -11.33
CA ILE A 93 4.63 6.69 -12.34
C ILE A 93 3.33 7.12 -11.67
N VAL A 94 2.87 6.35 -10.67
CA VAL A 94 1.56 6.55 -10.01
C VAL A 94 1.47 7.92 -9.33
N LEU A 95 2.52 8.33 -8.62
CA LEU A 95 2.49 9.57 -7.85
C LEU A 95 2.34 10.81 -8.74
N PRO A 96 3.19 11.04 -9.78
CA PRO A 96 3.03 12.17 -10.69
C PRO A 96 1.66 12.19 -11.39
N LEU A 97 1.18 11.03 -11.86
CA LEU A 97 -0.12 10.94 -12.53
C LEU A 97 -1.27 11.27 -11.58
N THR A 98 -1.17 10.85 -10.33
CA THR A 98 -2.16 11.16 -9.29
C THR A 98 -2.16 12.67 -9.03
N GLN A 99 -1.01 13.27 -8.75
CA GLN A 99 -0.88 14.71 -8.51
C GLN A 99 -1.39 15.55 -9.69
N GLU A 100 -1.16 15.09 -10.92
CA GLU A 100 -1.66 15.76 -12.11
C GLU A 100 -3.19 15.67 -12.23
N LEU A 101 -3.78 14.51 -11.90
CA LEU A 101 -5.22 14.29 -12.00
C LEU A 101 -6.01 15.04 -10.91
N VAL A 102 -5.48 15.10 -9.68
CA VAL A 102 -6.13 15.74 -8.52
C VAL A 102 -5.49 17.09 -8.19
N ARG A 103 -5.36 17.96 -9.20
CA ARG A 103 -5.16 19.40 -8.96
C ARG A 103 -6.33 19.98 -8.16
N GLU A 104 -7.54 19.51 -8.48
CA GLU A 104 -8.78 19.76 -7.75
C GLU A 104 -9.46 18.42 -7.41
N PRO A 105 -10.20 18.31 -6.30
CA PRO A 105 -10.97 17.11 -5.98
C PRO A 105 -11.96 16.75 -7.09
N LEU A 106 -12.10 15.46 -7.36
CA LEU A 106 -13.04 14.95 -8.37
C LEU A 106 -14.47 14.96 -7.83
N GLN A 107 -15.47 14.96 -8.71
CA GLN A 107 -16.88 14.82 -8.28
C GLN A 107 -17.18 13.44 -7.65
N ASN A 108 -16.36 12.42 -7.95
CA ASN A 108 -16.56 11.06 -7.46
C ASN A 108 -15.76 10.81 -6.17
N ASN A 109 -16.46 10.66 -5.05
CA ASN A 109 -15.85 10.44 -3.74
C ASN A 109 -15.09 9.12 -3.60
N GLU A 110 -15.53 8.04 -4.27
CA GLU A 110 -14.80 6.77 -4.24
C GLU A 110 -13.44 6.90 -4.94
N MET A 111 -13.40 7.64 -6.06
CA MET A 111 -12.14 7.94 -6.74
C MET A 111 -11.23 8.81 -5.87
N ASN A 112 -11.77 9.87 -5.25
CA ASN A 112 -11.02 10.71 -4.33
C ASN A 112 -10.45 9.90 -3.15
N GLU A 113 -11.22 9.00 -2.55
CA GLU A 113 -10.75 8.14 -1.46
C GLU A 113 -9.57 7.25 -1.88
N LYS A 114 -9.66 6.64 -3.07
CA LYS A 114 -8.59 5.81 -3.62
C LYS A 114 -7.34 6.63 -3.97
N LEU A 115 -7.50 7.81 -4.58
CA LEU A 115 -6.39 8.70 -4.89
C LEU A 115 -5.74 9.25 -3.61
N ALA A 116 -6.53 9.61 -2.59
CA ALA A 116 -6.02 10.05 -1.29
C ALA A 116 -5.16 8.98 -0.62
N ARG A 117 -5.59 7.71 -0.69
CA ARG A 117 -4.82 6.57 -0.19
C ARG A 117 -3.51 6.38 -0.95
N ILE A 118 -3.53 6.57 -2.27
CA ILE A 118 -2.31 6.50 -3.09
C ILE A 118 -1.33 7.59 -2.67
N LEU A 119 -1.80 8.83 -2.48
CA LEU A 119 -0.98 9.94 -2.01
C LEU A 119 -0.43 9.65 -0.59
N GLU A 120 -1.26 9.14 0.32
CA GLU A 120 -0.87 8.72 1.68
C GLU A 120 0.26 7.68 1.65
N ILE A 121 0.10 6.59 0.89
CA ILE A 121 1.10 5.51 0.80
C ILE A 121 2.41 5.99 0.18
N ASN A 122 2.35 7.01 -0.68
CA ASN A 122 3.51 7.64 -1.30
C ASN A 122 4.02 8.86 -0.54
N GLU A 123 3.55 9.08 0.70
CA GLU A 123 4.00 10.13 1.63
C GLU A 123 3.72 11.57 1.15
N ASP A 124 2.84 11.75 0.16
CA ASP A 124 2.29 13.06 -0.20
C ASP A 124 1.10 13.41 0.70
N PHE A 125 1.41 13.69 1.97
CA PHE A 125 0.41 13.99 2.99
C PHE A 125 -0.38 15.27 2.71
N ASN A 126 0.23 16.25 2.04
CA ASN A 126 -0.45 17.49 1.64
C ASN A 126 -1.53 17.21 0.59
N GLY A 127 -1.19 16.46 -0.46
CA GLY A 127 -2.15 16.06 -1.49
C GLY A 127 -3.27 15.19 -0.91
N ALA A 128 -2.92 14.21 -0.06
CA ALA A 128 -3.90 13.37 0.62
C ALA A 128 -4.83 14.17 1.54
N LEU A 129 -4.30 15.14 2.30
CA LEU A 129 -5.09 15.99 3.20
C LEU A 129 -6.14 16.78 2.43
N LYS A 130 -5.80 17.39 1.28
CA LYS A 130 -6.76 18.13 0.44
C LYS A 130 -7.95 17.26 0.03
N LEU A 131 -7.69 16.02 -0.37
CA LEU A 131 -8.76 15.08 -0.75
C LEU A 131 -9.59 14.65 0.45
N TYR A 132 -8.97 14.34 1.59
CA TYR A 132 -9.72 13.99 2.79
C TYR A 132 -10.56 15.16 3.33
N GLN A 133 -10.08 16.40 3.24
CA GLN A 133 -10.86 17.60 3.56
C GLN A 133 -12.09 17.75 2.66
N HIS A 134 -11.95 17.52 1.36
CA HIS A 134 -13.09 17.52 0.45
C HIS A 134 -14.11 16.43 0.78
N LEU A 135 -13.62 15.21 1.10
CA LEU A 135 -14.46 14.08 1.49
C LEU A 135 -15.22 14.34 2.79
N THR A 136 -14.57 14.94 3.80
CA THR A 136 -15.22 15.27 5.08
C THR A 136 -16.13 16.48 4.98
N MET A 137 -15.87 17.43 4.07
CA MET A 137 -16.80 18.53 3.80
C MET A 137 -18.11 18.03 3.18
N THR A 138 -18.02 17.07 2.25
CA THR A 138 -19.22 16.50 1.58
C THR A 138 -19.92 15.43 2.42
N HIS A 139 -19.19 14.74 3.31
CA HIS A 139 -19.72 13.70 4.21
C HIS A 139 -19.19 13.89 5.64
N PRO A 140 -19.68 14.93 6.36
CA PRO A 140 -19.12 15.32 7.66
C PRO A 140 -19.28 14.30 8.78
N ASN A 141 -20.09 13.25 8.56
CA ASN A 141 -20.36 12.22 9.56
C ASN A 141 -19.66 10.88 9.26
N LYS A 142 -18.85 10.77 8.20
CA LYS A 142 -18.14 9.51 7.90
C LYS A 142 -16.86 9.39 8.73
N THR A 143 -16.94 8.64 9.83
CA THR A 143 -15.87 8.43 10.83
C THR A 143 -14.53 8.05 10.21
N SER A 144 -14.52 7.13 9.24
CA SER A 144 -13.28 6.67 8.60
C SER A 144 -12.52 7.79 7.88
N TRP A 145 -13.23 8.75 7.27
CA TRP A 145 -12.61 9.87 6.56
C TRP A 145 -12.14 10.96 7.52
N LEU A 146 -12.88 11.21 8.60
CA LEU A 146 -12.44 12.10 9.68
C LEU A 146 -11.13 11.60 10.32
N LEU A 147 -11.04 10.30 10.61
CA LEU A 147 -9.81 9.70 11.15
C LEU A 147 -8.65 9.77 10.14
N LYS A 148 -8.92 9.57 8.85
CA LYS A 148 -7.89 9.73 7.80
C LYS A 148 -7.41 11.17 7.66
N GLN A 149 -8.31 12.15 7.73
CA GLN A 149 -7.93 13.56 7.77
C GLN A 149 -7.06 13.86 9.00
N ALA A 150 -7.45 13.35 10.18
CA ALA A 150 -6.69 13.50 11.41
C ALA A 150 -5.28 12.90 11.30
N ALA A 151 -5.15 11.72 10.69
CA ALA A 151 -3.87 11.09 10.43
C ALA A 151 -2.98 11.91 9.49
N MET A 152 -3.54 12.53 8.45
CA MET A 152 -2.75 13.40 7.55
C MET A 152 -2.27 14.66 8.29
N LEU A 153 -3.11 15.26 9.12
CA LEU A 153 -2.75 16.40 9.97
C LEU A 153 -1.62 16.03 10.95
N GLN A 154 -1.69 14.85 11.57
CA GLN A 154 -0.61 14.34 12.43
C GLN A 154 0.72 14.21 11.67
N ASN A 155 0.71 13.62 10.47
CA ASN A 155 1.93 13.47 9.65
C ASN A 155 2.52 14.82 9.22
N LEU A 156 1.68 15.85 9.08
CA LEU A 156 2.11 17.23 8.78
C LEU A 156 2.49 18.04 10.03
N GLY A 157 2.36 17.46 11.23
CA GLY A 157 2.70 18.10 12.50
C GLY A 157 1.59 18.98 13.09
N ASP A 158 0.42 19.07 12.47
CA ASP A 158 -0.74 19.81 12.98
C ASP A 158 -1.54 18.93 13.97
N ILE A 159 -0.96 18.74 15.15
CA ILE A 159 -1.52 17.90 16.21
C ILE A 159 -2.84 18.47 16.74
N GLU A 160 -2.96 19.79 16.82
CA GLU A 160 -4.17 20.45 17.34
C GLU A 160 -5.38 20.12 16.46
N GLN A 161 -5.27 20.31 15.15
CA GLN A 161 -6.37 19.99 14.24
C GLN A 161 -6.60 18.48 14.11
N ALA A 162 -5.54 17.66 14.23
CA ALA A 162 -5.69 16.21 14.29
C ALA A 162 -6.58 15.78 15.47
N VAL A 163 -6.41 16.40 16.65
CA VAL A 163 -7.26 16.15 17.82
C VAL A 163 -8.71 16.55 17.54
N VAL A 164 -8.95 17.71 16.93
CA VAL A 164 -10.31 18.14 16.58
C VAL A 164 -10.99 17.13 15.65
N MET A 165 -10.32 16.70 14.58
CA MET A 165 -10.89 15.75 13.62
C MET A 165 -11.12 14.36 14.25
N SER A 166 -10.19 13.90 15.09
CA SER A 166 -10.33 12.63 15.80
C SER A 166 -11.49 12.65 16.80
N ASN A 167 -11.67 13.75 17.53
CA ASN A 167 -12.80 13.92 18.44
C ASN A 167 -14.14 13.94 17.70
N LYS A 168 -14.24 14.66 16.57
CA LYS A 168 -15.45 14.61 15.71
C LYS A 168 -15.79 13.20 15.24
N ALA A 169 -14.79 12.39 14.90
CA ALA A 169 -15.00 10.98 14.56
C ALA A 169 -15.57 10.19 15.75
N LEU A 170 -14.98 10.37 16.94
CA LEU A 170 -15.35 9.64 18.15
C LEU A 170 -16.65 10.13 18.82
N GLU A 171 -17.13 11.33 18.49
CA GLU A 171 -18.50 11.75 18.83
C GLU A 171 -19.56 10.90 18.12
N ARG A 172 -19.23 10.36 16.93
CA ARG A 172 -20.15 9.51 16.14
C ARG A 172 -20.01 8.03 16.47
N GLU A 173 -18.77 7.56 16.58
CA GLU A 173 -18.46 6.19 16.95
C GLU A 173 -17.54 6.16 18.18
N PRO A 174 -18.08 6.36 19.40
CA PRO A 174 -17.27 6.38 20.62
C PRO A 174 -16.50 5.07 20.86
N ASN A 175 -17.02 3.95 20.35
CA ASN A 175 -16.38 2.64 20.43
C ASN A 175 -15.66 2.26 19.12
N ASN A 176 -15.13 3.22 18.37
CA ASN A 176 -14.25 2.93 17.24
C ASN A 176 -12.83 2.60 17.74
N PRO A 177 -12.32 1.36 17.56
CA PRO A 177 -11.02 0.94 18.09
C PRO A 177 -9.84 1.72 17.52
N ASP A 178 -9.86 1.96 16.21
CA ASP A 178 -8.80 2.69 15.52
C ASP A 178 -8.78 4.16 15.94
N GLY A 179 -9.97 4.78 16.08
CA GLY A 179 -10.10 6.15 16.54
C GLY A 179 -9.62 6.34 17.99
N GLN A 180 -10.00 5.44 18.90
CA GLN A 180 -9.57 5.51 20.31
C GLN A 180 -8.06 5.29 20.43
N PHE A 181 -7.52 4.29 19.72
CA PHE A 181 -6.09 4.05 19.67
C PHE A 181 -5.35 5.27 19.12
N PHE A 182 -5.79 5.80 17.97
CA PHE A 182 -5.20 6.98 17.36
C PHE A 182 -5.22 8.19 18.29
N ARG A 183 -6.39 8.54 18.87
CA ARG A 183 -6.53 9.68 19.78
C ARG A 183 -5.61 9.59 20.99
N SER A 184 -5.52 8.40 21.60
CA SER A 184 -4.64 8.22 22.77
C SER A 184 -3.19 8.56 22.44
N HIS A 185 -2.72 8.31 21.21
CA HIS A 185 -1.34 8.55 20.77
C HIS A 185 -1.08 9.95 20.19
N LEU A 186 -2.11 10.78 19.96
CA LEU A 186 -1.95 12.12 19.37
C LEU A 186 -1.17 13.09 20.26
N LYS A 187 -1.44 13.07 21.57
CA LYS A 187 -0.81 13.94 22.56
C LYS A 187 -0.64 13.21 23.88
N LYS A 188 0.25 13.71 24.74
CA LYS A 188 0.34 13.26 26.13
C LYS A 188 -0.95 13.66 26.87
N GLN A 189 -1.61 12.69 27.50
CA GLN A 189 -2.80 12.93 28.30
C GLN A 189 -2.43 13.43 29.70
N THR A 190 -3.39 14.03 30.39
CA THR A 190 -3.20 14.50 31.77
C THR A 190 -4.32 14.01 32.67
N ILE A 191 -4.13 14.11 33.98
CA ILE A 191 -5.17 13.78 34.96
C ILE A 191 -6.48 14.54 34.70
N LYS A 192 -6.42 15.75 34.13
CA LYS A 192 -7.57 16.62 33.84
C LYS A 192 -8.14 16.46 32.43
N ASP A 193 -7.36 15.92 31.50
CA ASP A 193 -7.70 15.81 30.08
C ASP A 193 -7.20 14.46 29.57
N ASN A 194 -8.07 13.45 29.73
CA ASN A 194 -7.89 12.06 29.31
C ASN A 194 -9.27 11.43 29.05
N HIS A 195 -9.25 10.18 28.58
CA HIS A 195 -10.43 9.39 28.20
C HIS A 195 -10.42 8.01 28.86
N ILE A 196 -9.76 7.86 30.01
CA ILE A 196 -9.56 6.57 30.69
C ILE A 196 -10.90 5.88 30.97
N ASP A 197 -11.91 6.63 31.41
CA ASP A 197 -13.21 6.04 31.76
C ASP A 197 -13.97 5.55 30.53
N ILE A 198 -13.91 6.30 29.42
CA ILE A 198 -14.45 5.87 28.13
C ILE A 198 -13.73 4.59 27.67
N LEU A 199 -12.40 4.57 27.74
CA LEU A 199 -11.60 3.41 27.34
C LEU A 199 -11.88 2.17 28.18
N LYS A 200 -12.08 2.32 29.50
CA LYS A 200 -12.53 1.24 30.38
C LYS A 200 -13.89 0.69 29.93
N GLN A 201 -14.84 1.56 29.61
CA GLN A 201 -16.15 1.15 29.08
C GLN A 201 -16.00 0.41 27.74
N SER A 202 -15.19 0.93 26.81
CA SER A 202 -14.92 0.28 25.53
C SER A 202 -14.31 -1.11 25.70
N CYS A 203 -13.38 -1.29 26.66
CA CYS A 203 -12.82 -2.59 27.03
C CYS A 203 -13.87 -3.59 27.56
N SER A 204 -14.97 -3.12 28.14
CA SER A 204 -16.05 -3.98 28.63
C SER A 204 -17.03 -4.44 27.54
N THR A 205 -16.93 -3.89 26.32
CA THR A 205 -17.85 -4.21 25.22
C THR A 205 -17.75 -5.68 24.82
N THR A 206 -18.89 -6.37 24.82
CA THR A 206 -19.05 -7.73 24.28
C THR A 206 -19.47 -7.59 22.81
N GLN A 207 -19.03 -8.51 21.92
CA GLN A 207 -19.19 -8.42 20.45
C GLN A 207 -18.12 -7.62 19.68
N ILE A 208 -16.87 -7.60 20.16
CA ILE A 208 -15.73 -7.09 19.39
C ILE A 208 -14.63 -8.14 19.26
N SER A 209 -13.94 -8.16 18.10
CA SER A 209 -12.85 -9.10 17.88
C SER A 209 -11.71 -8.89 18.89
N ALA A 210 -10.97 -9.96 19.22
CA ALA A 210 -9.85 -9.87 20.15
C ALA A 210 -8.81 -8.81 19.73
N GLN A 211 -8.53 -8.71 18.42
CA GLN A 211 -7.62 -7.71 17.87
C GLN A 211 -8.12 -6.27 18.10
N ASN A 212 -9.40 -6.00 17.88
CA ASN A 212 -9.96 -4.67 18.11
C ASN A 212 -10.09 -4.36 19.61
N LYS A 213 -10.36 -5.37 20.44
CA LYS A 213 -10.35 -5.23 21.89
C LYS A 213 -8.96 -4.89 22.42
N ALA A 214 -7.91 -5.51 21.86
CA ALA A 214 -6.53 -5.22 22.19
C ALA A 214 -6.17 -3.74 21.94
N LYS A 215 -6.69 -3.12 20.86
CA LYS A 215 -6.51 -1.68 20.60
C LYS A 215 -7.03 -0.80 21.74
N PHE A 216 -8.20 -1.10 22.32
CA PHE A 216 -8.70 -0.37 23.48
C PHE A 216 -7.80 -0.54 24.70
N TYR A 217 -7.30 -1.75 24.95
CA TYR A 217 -6.38 -2.00 26.06
C TYR A 217 -5.04 -1.29 25.87
N TYR A 218 -4.51 -1.21 24.65
CA TYR A 218 -3.31 -0.43 24.38
C TYR A 218 -3.54 1.08 24.53
N ALA A 219 -4.68 1.60 24.06
CA ALA A 219 -5.07 2.99 24.29
C ALA A 219 -5.19 3.29 25.79
N LEU A 220 -5.87 2.42 26.54
CA LEU A 220 -6.04 2.53 28.00
C LEU A 220 -4.69 2.50 28.71
N ALA A 221 -3.81 1.58 28.35
CA ALA A 221 -2.47 1.50 28.92
C ALA A 221 -1.68 2.79 28.69
N LYS A 222 -1.73 3.34 27.46
CA LYS A 222 -1.06 4.58 27.11
C LYS A 222 -1.56 5.75 27.96
N GLU A 223 -2.88 5.96 28.06
CA GLU A 223 -3.41 7.08 28.84
C GLU A 223 -3.19 6.92 30.36
N LEU A 224 -3.23 5.69 30.86
CA LEU A 224 -2.88 5.39 32.25
C LEU A 224 -1.40 5.69 32.54
N GLU A 225 -0.50 5.36 31.63
CA GLU A 225 0.94 5.66 31.72
C GLU A 225 1.19 7.17 31.74
N ASP A 226 0.54 7.92 30.85
CA ASP A 226 0.62 9.38 30.80
C ASP A 226 0.13 10.04 32.10
N CYS A 227 -0.86 9.43 32.75
CA CYS A 227 -1.42 9.86 34.04
C CYS A 227 -0.71 9.22 35.24
N GLU A 228 0.48 8.61 35.04
CA GLU A 228 1.35 8.03 36.07
C GLU A 228 0.71 6.86 36.86
N LYS A 229 -0.33 6.23 36.31
CA LYS A 229 -1.00 5.04 36.86
C LYS A 229 -0.34 3.75 36.35
N TYR A 230 0.95 3.59 36.62
CA TYR A 230 1.81 2.57 36.00
C TYR A 230 1.32 1.13 36.20
N ASP A 231 0.91 0.74 37.41
CA ASP A 231 0.42 -0.63 37.68
C ASP A 231 -0.82 -0.98 36.86
N GLN A 232 -1.74 -0.02 36.73
CA GLN A 232 -2.95 -0.19 35.92
C GLN A 232 -2.60 -0.22 34.44
N SER A 233 -1.65 0.63 34.00
CA SER A 233 -1.16 0.64 32.63
C SER A 233 -0.55 -0.71 32.24
N PHE A 234 0.31 -1.28 33.09
CA PHE A 234 0.95 -2.56 32.82
C PHE A 234 -0.07 -3.70 32.72
N LYS A 235 -1.06 -3.73 33.64
CA LYS A 235 -2.17 -4.70 33.58
C LYS A 235 -2.95 -4.57 32.27
N ALA A 236 -3.33 -3.35 31.87
CA ALA A 236 -4.03 -3.11 30.63
C ALA A 236 -3.21 -3.55 29.41
N ARG A 237 -1.90 -3.25 29.39
CA ARG A 237 -1.00 -3.65 28.30
C ARG A 237 -0.84 -5.16 28.20
N ALA A 238 -0.72 -5.86 29.34
CA ALA A 238 -0.64 -7.31 29.39
C ALA A 238 -1.91 -7.96 28.82
N THR A 239 -3.10 -7.53 29.26
CA THR A 239 -4.38 -8.03 28.72
C THR A 239 -4.51 -7.73 27.23
N GLY A 240 -4.10 -6.54 26.77
CA GLY A 240 -4.08 -6.21 25.34
C GLY A 240 -3.17 -7.15 24.53
N ALA A 241 -1.98 -7.45 25.05
CA ALA A 241 -1.03 -8.37 24.41
C ALA A 241 -1.54 -9.81 24.36
N GLU A 242 -2.18 -10.30 25.43
CA GLU A 242 -2.80 -11.63 25.44
C GLU A 242 -3.93 -11.76 24.39
N LEU A 243 -4.81 -10.76 24.32
CA LEU A 243 -5.88 -10.69 23.32
C LEU A 243 -5.31 -10.64 21.91
N PHE A 244 -4.30 -9.81 21.68
CA PHE A 244 -3.64 -9.72 20.38
C PHE A 244 -2.98 -11.06 20.01
N ARG A 245 -2.28 -11.71 20.95
CA ARG A 245 -1.64 -13.01 20.75
C ARG A 245 -2.66 -14.12 20.41
N SER A 246 -3.86 -14.07 20.99
CA SER A 246 -4.94 -15.02 20.65
C SER A 246 -5.57 -14.78 19.27
N SER A 247 -5.30 -13.62 18.64
CA SER A 247 -5.92 -13.27 17.36
C SER A 247 -5.23 -13.88 16.14
N PHE A 248 -4.05 -14.49 16.30
CA PHE A 248 -3.33 -15.16 15.22
C PHE A 248 -2.66 -16.44 15.70
N GLN A 249 -2.48 -17.37 14.76
CA GLN A 249 -1.69 -18.58 14.96
C GLN A 249 -0.24 -18.27 14.57
N TYR A 250 0.65 -18.32 15.54
CA TYR A 250 2.09 -18.20 15.34
C TYR A 250 2.77 -19.51 15.75
N ASP A 251 3.57 -20.04 14.84
CA ASP A 251 4.42 -21.20 15.05
C ASP A 251 5.87 -20.80 14.82
N VAL A 252 6.64 -20.78 15.91
CA VAL A 252 8.07 -20.46 15.89
C VAL A 252 8.86 -21.49 15.09
N GLN A 253 8.42 -22.75 15.04
CA GLN A 253 9.12 -23.80 14.31
C GLN A 253 9.09 -23.53 12.80
N SER A 254 7.98 -23.02 12.27
CA SER A 254 7.88 -22.59 10.87
C SER A 254 8.93 -21.54 10.49
N ASP A 255 9.22 -20.57 11.37
CA ASP A 255 10.26 -19.56 11.13
C ASP A 255 11.67 -20.16 11.22
N ILE A 256 11.91 -21.05 12.18
CA ILE A 256 13.19 -21.77 12.32
C ILE A 256 13.48 -22.58 11.06
N ASP A 257 12.50 -23.37 10.59
CA ASP A 257 12.64 -24.20 9.38
C ASP A 257 12.87 -23.32 8.14
N PHE A 258 12.19 -22.18 8.04
CA PHE A 258 12.41 -21.21 6.97
C PHE A 258 13.85 -20.68 6.96
N MET A 259 14.39 -20.28 8.11
CA MET A 259 15.77 -19.80 8.22
C MET A 259 16.80 -20.90 7.90
N GLN A 260 16.56 -22.14 8.35
CA GLN A 260 17.41 -23.28 8.02
C GLN A 260 17.43 -23.57 6.51
N GLN A 261 16.28 -23.50 5.83
CA GLN A 261 16.24 -23.68 4.39
C GLN A 261 17.05 -22.61 3.64
N ILE A 262 17.05 -21.35 4.11
CA ILE A 262 17.90 -20.30 3.52
C ILE A 262 19.37 -20.69 3.64
N GLN A 263 19.82 -21.09 4.83
CA GLN A 263 21.21 -21.49 5.08
C GLN A 263 21.64 -22.69 4.21
N ILE A 264 20.75 -23.67 4.01
CA ILE A 264 21.02 -24.86 3.20
C ILE A 264 21.11 -24.53 1.71
N LYS A 265 20.26 -23.63 1.20
CA LYS A 265 20.16 -23.33 -0.23
C LYS A 265 21.14 -22.25 -0.71
N TYR A 266 21.41 -21.24 0.12
CA TYR A 266 22.27 -20.10 -0.22
C TYR A 266 23.66 -20.25 0.38
N THR A 267 24.38 -21.28 -0.05
CA THR A 267 25.77 -21.52 0.37
C THR A 267 26.73 -20.53 -0.28
N GLU A 268 27.96 -20.43 0.24
CA GLU A 268 29.04 -19.66 -0.38
C GLU A 268 29.27 -20.07 -1.84
N GLN A 269 29.25 -21.38 -2.12
CA GLN A 269 29.38 -21.90 -3.48
C GLN A 269 28.26 -21.39 -4.39
N PHE A 270 27.01 -21.39 -3.92
CA PHE A 270 25.87 -20.88 -4.69
C PHE A 270 26.03 -19.39 -5.01
N ILE A 271 26.42 -18.59 -4.01
CA ILE A 271 26.61 -17.14 -4.15
C ILE A 271 27.71 -16.85 -5.17
N ASN A 272 28.86 -17.52 -5.06
CA ASN A 272 29.99 -17.33 -5.97
C ASN A 272 29.67 -17.73 -7.42
N GLN A 273 28.78 -18.70 -7.65
CA GLN A 273 28.33 -19.09 -8.99
C GLN A 273 27.34 -18.10 -9.62
N LYS A 274 26.56 -17.37 -8.81
CA LYS A 274 25.49 -16.49 -9.27
C LYS A 274 25.86 -15.01 -9.30
N SER A 275 26.97 -14.63 -8.67
CA SER A 275 27.49 -13.26 -8.68
C SER A 275 27.87 -12.83 -10.10
N THR A 276 27.04 -11.98 -10.71
CA THR A 276 27.14 -11.59 -12.13
C THR A 276 27.11 -10.08 -12.35
N ASN A 277 26.78 -9.27 -11.33
CA ASN A 277 26.64 -7.82 -11.43
C ASN A 277 27.69 -7.13 -10.55
N THR A 278 28.35 -6.11 -11.11
CA THR A 278 29.48 -5.38 -10.51
C THR A 278 29.11 -4.01 -9.97
N SER A 279 27.83 -3.62 -9.99
CA SER A 279 27.40 -2.31 -9.48
C SER A 279 27.67 -2.18 -7.98
N ASP A 280 28.40 -1.13 -7.62
CA ASP A 280 28.73 -0.74 -6.25
C ASP A 280 27.76 0.30 -5.65
N ARG A 281 26.69 0.64 -6.38
CA ARG A 281 25.72 1.67 -6.00
C ARG A 281 24.91 1.36 -4.72
N PRO A 282 24.28 0.18 -4.54
CA PRO A 282 23.47 -0.07 -3.36
C PRO A 282 24.32 -0.52 -2.17
N ILE A 283 24.06 0.04 -1.00
CA ILE A 283 24.61 -0.38 0.29
C ILE A 283 23.46 -0.96 1.11
N PHE A 284 23.42 -2.28 1.23
CA PHE A 284 22.40 -2.95 2.03
C PHE A 284 22.73 -2.91 3.52
N ILE A 285 21.79 -2.43 4.33
CA ILE A 285 21.87 -2.45 5.79
C ILE A 285 20.85 -3.48 6.27
N VAL A 286 21.33 -4.65 6.69
CA VAL A 286 20.48 -5.76 7.12
C VAL A 286 20.62 -5.96 8.62
N GLY A 287 19.50 -5.93 9.35
CA GLY A 287 19.52 -6.21 10.78
C GLY A 287 18.14 -6.57 11.33
N LEU A 288 18.10 -6.97 12.60
CA LEU A 288 16.82 -7.17 13.28
C LEU A 288 16.16 -5.83 13.61
N PRO A 289 14.82 -5.77 13.75
CA PRO A 289 14.15 -4.60 14.28
C PRO A 289 14.80 -4.15 15.61
N ARG A 290 15.05 -2.83 15.74
CA ARG A 290 15.66 -2.21 16.93
C ARG A 290 17.14 -2.58 17.19
N SER A 291 17.86 -3.10 16.19
CA SER A 291 19.30 -3.41 16.28
C SER A 291 20.25 -2.26 15.94
N GLY A 292 19.73 -1.05 15.71
CA GLY A 292 20.55 0.13 15.39
C GLY A 292 20.81 0.35 13.89
N THR A 293 20.09 -0.33 12.99
CA THR A 293 20.20 -0.14 11.53
C THR A 293 19.99 1.32 11.10
N THR A 294 19.09 2.06 11.76
CA THR A 294 18.89 3.51 11.51
C THR A 294 20.10 4.36 11.92
N LEU A 295 20.79 4.00 13.01
CA LEU A 295 22.00 4.70 13.41
C LEU A 295 23.11 4.47 12.39
N LEU A 296 23.29 3.21 11.96
CA LEU A 296 24.25 2.86 10.92
C LEU A 296 23.94 3.57 9.59
N ASP A 297 22.67 3.60 9.19
CA ASP A 297 22.21 4.33 8.01
C ASP A 297 22.60 5.81 8.07
N ARG A 298 22.37 6.47 9.20
CA ARG A 298 22.79 7.87 9.42
C ARG A 298 24.30 8.07 9.38
N ILE A 299 25.08 7.12 9.91
CA ILE A 299 26.55 7.18 9.85
C ILE A 299 27.01 7.10 8.40
N ILE A 300 26.50 6.15 7.62
CA ILE A 300 26.92 5.96 6.22
C ILE A 300 26.47 7.16 5.36
N THR A 301 25.24 7.64 5.55
CA THR A 301 24.65 8.74 4.78
C THR A 301 25.16 10.13 5.20
N SER A 302 26.08 10.20 6.16
CA SER A 302 26.86 11.42 6.43
C SER A 302 27.90 11.70 5.33
N HIS A 303 28.22 10.70 4.50
CA HIS A 303 29.11 10.84 3.35
C HIS A 303 28.38 11.47 2.16
N SER A 304 29.00 12.44 1.48
CA SER A 304 28.39 13.19 0.36
C SER A 304 27.89 12.33 -0.79
N ASP A 305 28.55 11.19 -1.02
CA ASP A 305 28.26 10.29 -2.14
C ASP A 305 27.16 9.26 -1.83
N VAL A 306 26.63 9.25 -0.60
CA VAL A 306 25.65 8.26 -0.16
C VAL A 306 24.35 8.92 0.28
N LYS A 307 23.24 8.52 -0.33
CA LYS A 307 21.91 9.00 0.03
C LYS A 307 21.09 7.91 0.74
N ALA A 308 20.32 8.30 1.75
CA ALA A 308 19.33 7.41 2.37
C ALA A 308 18.18 7.12 1.39
N ALA A 309 17.99 5.86 0.99
CA ALA A 309 16.78 5.46 0.25
C ALA A 309 15.70 4.89 1.19
N GLY A 310 16.02 4.69 2.47
CA GLY A 310 15.09 4.20 3.48
C GLY A 310 14.91 2.69 3.44
N GLU A 311 13.68 2.22 3.66
CA GLU A 311 13.30 0.80 3.58
C GLU A 311 12.60 0.54 2.25
N LEU A 312 13.36 0.13 1.23
CA LEU A 312 12.81 -0.06 -0.10
C LEU A 312 12.02 -1.38 -0.19
N LYS A 313 10.86 -1.33 -0.84
CA LYS A 313 10.08 -2.55 -1.18
C LYS A 313 10.59 -3.24 -2.45
N GLN A 314 11.47 -2.57 -3.19
CA GLN A 314 11.91 -2.94 -4.54
C GLN A 314 12.53 -4.33 -4.59
N MET A 315 13.34 -4.72 -3.60
CA MET A 315 13.93 -6.06 -3.55
C MET A 315 12.85 -7.14 -3.48
N ASN A 316 11.87 -6.97 -2.58
CA ASN A 316 10.75 -7.89 -2.45
C ASN A 316 9.92 -7.95 -3.74
N THR A 317 9.62 -6.80 -4.35
CA THR A 317 8.92 -6.74 -5.64
C THR A 317 9.68 -7.49 -6.74
N CYS A 318 11.00 -7.33 -6.84
CA CYS A 318 11.82 -8.01 -7.85
C CYS A 318 11.81 -9.54 -7.65
N VAL A 319 11.92 -10.01 -6.40
CA VAL A 319 11.85 -11.43 -6.06
C VAL A 319 10.48 -12.02 -6.43
N ILE A 320 9.38 -11.36 -6.05
CA ILE A 320 8.02 -11.80 -6.37
C ILE A 320 7.81 -11.88 -7.89
N GLN A 321 8.21 -10.84 -8.64
CA GLN A 321 8.10 -10.82 -10.10
C GLN A 321 8.90 -11.95 -10.75
N GLY A 322 10.11 -12.22 -10.24
CA GLY A 322 10.92 -13.33 -10.70
C GLY A 322 10.25 -14.69 -10.46
N LEU A 323 9.67 -14.90 -9.28
CA LEU A 323 8.92 -16.13 -8.96
C LEU A 323 7.66 -16.30 -9.84
N GLN A 324 6.97 -15.20 -10.13
CA GLN A 324 5.83 -15.22 -11.06
C GLN A 324 6.24 -15.64 -12.48
N LYS A 325 7.39 -15.15 -12.98
CA LYS A 325 7.94 -15.57 -14.29
C LYS A 325 8.27 -17.07 -14.32
N LEU A 326 8.69 -17.62 -13.19
CA LEU A 326 8.90 -19.06 -13.01
C LEU A 326 7.58 -19.85 -12.86
N LYS A 327 6.42 -19.19 -12.94
CA LYS A 327 5.08 -19.78 -12.76
C LYS A 327 4.94 -20.53 -11.44
N ILE A 328 5.62 -20.03 -10.41
CA ILE A 328 5.54 -20.60 -9.06
C ILE A 328 4.22 -20.18 -8.44
N ASP A 329 3.49 -21.14 -7.88
CA ASP A 329 2.25 -20.88 -7.16
C ASP A 329 2.54 -19.97 -5.94
N PRO A 330 1.88 -18.80 -5.81
CA PRO A 330 2.08 -17.90 -4.67
C PRO A 330 1.65 -18.51 -3.32
N GLN A 331 0.91 -19.62 -3.31
CA GLN A 331 0.45 -20.28 -2.08
C GLN A 331 1.40 -21.36 -1.55
N ILE A 332 2.57 -21.57 -2.18
CA ILE A 332 3.54 -22.54 -1.65
C ILE A 332 4.07 -22.11 -0.26
N SER A 333 4.51 -23.09 0.52
CA SER A 333 5.13 -22.83 1.82
C SER A 333 6.37 -21.94 1.67
N ARG A 334 6.68 -21.16 2.72
CA ARG A 334 7.89 -20.31 2.76
C ARG A 334 9.17 -21.11 2.49
N THR A 335 9.27 -22.33 2.99
CA THR A 335 10.40 -23.24 2.74
C THR A 335 10.53 -23.66 1.27
N LYS A 336 9.41 -23.95 0.59
CA LYS A 336 9.40 -24.23 -0.85
C LYS A 336 9.74 -22.98 -1.67
N MET A 337 9.30 -21.81 -1.21
CA MET A 337 9.62 -20.53 -1.83
C MET A 337 11.13 -20.27 -1.85
N VAL A 338 11.84 -20.55 -0.75
CA VAL A 338 13.31 -20.48 -0.69
C VAL A 338 13.97 -21.39 -1.73
N THR A 339 13.44 -22.59 -1.93
CA THR A 339 13.98 -23.50 -2.94
C THR A 339 13.71 -22.97 -4.35
N ALA A 340 12.50 -22.49 -4.62
CA ALA A 340 12.14 -21.92 -5.92
C ALA A 340 12.96 -20.67 -6.25
N SER A 341 13.26 -19.82 -5.25
CA SER A 341 14.03 -18.60 -5.45
C SER A 341 15.49 -18.85 -5.86
N THR A 342 16.00 -20.07 -5.70
CA THR A 342 17.34 -20.44 -6.23
C THR A 342 17.40 -20.45 -7.77
N GLN A 343 16.24 -20.57 -8.43
CA GLN A 343 16.11 -20.63 -9.89
C GLN A 343 15.90 -19.25 -10.53
N LEU A 344 15.90 -18.18 -9.74
CA LEU A 344 15.76 -16.83 -10.24
C LEU A 344 16.94 -16.46 -11.16
N ASP A 345 16.65 -15.63 -12.16
CA ASP A 345 17.69 -14.93 -12.91
C ASP A 345 18.22 -13.77 -12.05
N PHE A 346 19.29 -14.04 -11.29
CA PHE A 346 19.91 -13.08 -10.39
C PHE A 346 20.50 -11.86 -11.12
N LYS A 347 20.90 -12.03 -12.39
CA LYS A 347 21.40 -10.92 -13.20
C LYS A 347 20.27 -9.95 -13.49
N LEU A 348 19.16 -10.46 -14.03
CA LEU A 348 17.97 -9.67 -14.32
C LEU A 348 17.38 -9.05 -13.05
N LEU A 349 17.37 -9.79 -11.93
CA LEU A 349 16.91 -9.30 -10.64
C LEU A 349 17.74 -8.09 -10.19
N GLY A 350 19.07 -8.17 -10.25
CA GLY A 350 19.98 -7.07 -9.91
C GLY A 350 19.79 -5.85 -10.81
N GLU A 351 19.67 -6.05 -12.12
CA GLU A 351 19.41 -4.97 -13.08
C GLU A 351 18.07 -4.27 -12.81
N THR A 352 17.02 -5.04 -12.55
CA THR A 352 15.67 -4.53 -12.27
C THR A 352 15.63 -3.77 -10.94
N TYR A 353 16.29 -4.28 -9.90
CA TYR A 353 16.41 -3.60 -8.61
C TYR A 353 17.11 -2.25 -8.77
N LEU A 354 18.24 -2.20 -9.49
CA LEU A 354 18.98 -0.96 -9.74
C LEU A 354 18.17 0.05 -10.56
N GLN A 355 17.36 -0.41 -11.51
CA GLN A 355 16.51 0.46 -12.31
C GLN A 355 15.37 1.07 -11.48
N THR A 356 14.67 0.25 -10.70
CA THR A 356 13.45 0.63 -9.97
C THR A 356 13.72 1.39 -8.66
N SER A 357 14.91 1.26 -8.09
CA SER A 357 15.33 2.01 -6.89
C SER A 357 15.74 3.46 -7.18
N ARG A 358 16.01 3.83 -8.45
CA ARG A 358 16.50 5.17 -8.84
C ARG A 358 15.62 6.32 -8.35
N ALA A 359 14.29 6.15 -8.35
CA ALA A 359 13.36 7.20 -7.97
C ALA A 359 13.55 7.65 -6.50
N ARG A 360 13.88 6.72 -5.60
CA ARG A 360 14.13 7.00 -4.17
C ARG A 360 15.60 7.31 -3.90
N ALA A 361 16.52 6.64 -4.61
CA ALA A 361 17.98 6.87 -4.51
C ALA A 361 18.48 8.19 -5.13
N ALA A 362 17.67 8.84 -5.98
CA ALA A 362 18.05 10.00 -6.80
C ALA A 362 19.30 9.73 -7.67
N GLN A 363 19.97 10.81 -8.13
CA GLN A 363 21.19 10.73 -8.94
C GLN A 363 22.47 10.46 -8.12
N SER A 364 22.34 10.09 -6.84
CA SER A 364 23.49 9.84 -5.96
C SER A 364 24.38 8.71 -6.52
N PRO A 365 25.72 8.76 -6.35
CA PRO A 365 26.61 7.65 -6.71
C PRO A 365 26.22 6.37 -5.98
N ARG A 366 25.92 6.47 -4.67
CA ARG A 366 25.51 5.35 -3.82
C ARG A 366 24.26 5.67 -3.02
N PHE A 367 23.57 4.64 -2.57
CA PHE A 367 22.42 4.78 -1.67
C PHE A 367 22.33 3.62 -0.69
N THR A 368 21.78 3.87 0.48
CA THR A 368 21.47 2.83 1.46
C THR A 368 20.07 2.29 1.27
N ASP A 369 19.91 0.98 1.42
CA ASP A 369 18.63 0.28 1.49
C ASP A 369 18.59 -0.59 2.74
N LYS A 370 17.61 -0.36 3.61
CA LYS A 370 17.56 -0.89 4.97
C LYS A 370 16.49 -1.96 5.12
N PHE A 371 16.87 -3.08 5.74
CA PHE A 371 16.01 -4.24 6.02
C PHE A 371 15.92 -4.53 7.52
#